data_AF-A0A4R2NYQ9-F1
#
_entry.id   AF-A0A4R2NYQ9-F1
#
_cell.length_a   1.000
_cell.length_b   1.000
_cell.length_c   1.000
_cell.angle_alpha   90.00
_cell.angle_beta   90.00
_cell.angle_gamma   90.00
#
_symmetry.space_group_name_H-M   'P 1'
#
loop_
_entity.id
_entity.type
_entity.pdbx_description
1 polymer ?
#
loop_
_entity_poly.entity_id
_entity_poly.type
_entity_poly.pdbx_seq_one_letter_code
_entity_poly.pdbx_strand_id
1 'polypeptide(L)'
;MAKKIMAMFTAACMVFFGIIGFAGAASTDKAKMHKVMDKQYKTAHYDYKKGTLDLQHVKTFNLDKPIKVKKNGKDVEVNKVIAAVATFKTVRDYIFYKDWKEFVFYAPKIDQVLTLGDVNNVGVLKDYQNKYNSKVSLELGPILGILALIIIIPAIFIFIWYKYRYSVLGYKLDNNLIDDPNK
;
A
#
# COMPACT_ATOMS: atom_id res chain seq x y z
N MET A 1 9.19 -29.65 19.26
CA MET A 1 8.41 -28.90 18.25
C MET A 1 8.44 -27.38 18.46
N ALA A 2 8.28 -26.85 19.68
CA ALA A 2 8.26 -25.39 19.95
C ALA A 2 9.49 -24.60 19.44
N LYS A 3 10.72 -25.15 19.57
CA LYS A 3 11.95 -24.48 19.07
C LYS A 3 12.01 -24.32 17.55
N LYS A 4 11.41 -25.26 16.80
CA LYS A 4 11.36 -25.17 15.31
C LYS A 4 10.35 -24.11 14.86
N ILE A 5 9.24 -23.96 15.57
CA ILE A 5 8.22 -22.93 15.29
C ILE A 5 8.76 -21.54 15.62
N MET A 6 9.48 -21.38 16.73
CA MET A 6 10.07 -20.10 17.14
C MET A 6 11.18 -19.62 16.19
N ALA A 7 12.05 -20.52 15.73
CA ALA A 7 13.07 -20.21 14.72
C ALA A 7 12.46 -19.77 13.39
N MET A 8 11.35 -20.40 12.98
CA MET A 8 10.64 -20.07 11.75
C MET A 8 9.96 -18.70 11.83
N PHE A 9 9.42 -18.34 13.00
CA PHE A 9 8.83 -17.02 13.27
C PHE A 9 9.89 -15.89 13.26
N THR A 10 11.06 -16.16 13.84
CA THR A 10 12.16 -15.18 13.92
C THR A 10 12.78 -14.92 12.55
N ALA A 11 12.92 -15.96 11.72
CA ALA A 11 13.39 -15.84 10.35
C ALA A 11 12.42 -15.03 9.47
N ALA A 12 11.10 -15.21 9.66
CA ALA A 12 10.08 -14.43 8.95
C ALA A 12 10.14 -12.93 9.31
N CYS A 13 10.42 -12.58 10.57
CA CYS A 13 10.56 -11.18 10.99
C CYS A 13 11.80 -10.49 10.39
N MET A 14 12.95 -11.18 10.31
CA MET A 14 14.18 -10.57 9.77
C MET A 14 14.09 -10.26 8.26
N VAL A 15 13.40 -11.11 7.49
CA VAL A 15 13.16 -10.87 6.06
C VAL A 15 12.24 -9.65 5.85
N PHE A 16 11.33 -9.38 6.80
CA PHE A 16 10.39 -8.26 6.69
C PHE A 16 11.04 -6.89 6.96
N PHE A 17 12.09 -6.82 7.80
CA PHE A 17 12.73 -5.56 8.18
C PHE A 17 13.98 -5.19 7.35
N GLY A 18 14.56 -6.13 6.58
CA GLY A 18 15.82 -5.92 5.86
C GLY A 18 15.78 -5.07 4.58
N ILE A 19 14.63 -4.55 4.16
CA ILE A 19 14.43 -3.97 2.81
C ILE A 19 14.28 -2.43 2.81
N ILE A 20 14.76 -1.72 3.84
CA ILE A 20 14.67 -0.25 3.88
C ILE A 20 15.94 0.37 3.30
N GLY A 21 15.97 0.54 1.98
CA GLY A 21 17.02 1.28 1.26
C GLY A 21 16.84 2.79 1.37
N PHE A 22 17.92 3.51 1.74
CA PHE A 22 17.96 4.97 1.81
C PHE A 22 17.95 5.60 0.41
N ALA A 23 16.99 6.49 0.13
CA ALA A 23 16.87 7.19 -1.14
C ALA A 23 17.74 8.46 -1.17
N GLY A 24 18.57 8.58 -2.21
CA GLY A 24 19.51 9.68 -2.44
C GLY A 24 18.88 11.05 -2.71
N ALA A 25 19.66 12.10 -2.43
CA ALA A 25 19.28 13.50 -2.46
C ALA A 25 18.66 13.97 -3.80
N ALA A 26 17.52 14.66 -3.72
CA ALA A 26 16.76 15.15 -4.86
C ALA A 26 17.24 16.53 -5.35
N SER A 27 17.24 16.73 -6.68
CA SER A 27 17.43 18.03 -7.33
C SER A 27 16.33 19.04 -6.97
N THR A 28 16.62 20.35 -7.07
CA THR A 28 15.73 21.45 -6.66
C THR A 28 14.36 21.46 -7.35
N ASP A 29 14.30 21.15 -8.65
CA ASP A 29 13.03 21.02 -9.39
C ASP A 29 12.23 19.78 -8.95
N LYS A 30 12.94 18.67 -8.63
CA LYS A 30 12.32 17.45 -8.09
C LYS A 30 11.73 17.71 -6.69
N ALA A 31 12.38 18.54 -5.88
CA ALA A 31 11.88 18.91 -4.56
C ALA A 31 10.61 19.79 -4.63
N LYS A 32 10.52 20.71 -5.59
CA LYS A 32 9.29 21.51 -5.81
C LYS A 32 8.15 20.64 -6.29
N MET A 33 8.39 19.79 -7.29
CA MET A 33 7.42 18.81 -7.77
C MET A 33 6.94 17.91 -6.62
N HIS A 34 7.86 17.40 -5.80
CA HIS A 34 7.51 16.57 -4.64
C HIS A 34 6.58 17.28 -3.66
N LYS A 35 6.87 18.54 -3.29
CA LYS A 35 6.01 19.33 -2.39
C LYS A 35 4.61 19.58 -2.96
N VAL A 36 4.50 19.93 -4.23
CA VAL A 36 3.21 20.19 -4.88
C VAL A 36 2.39 18.90 -4.93
N MET A 37 3.00 17.78 -5.30
CA MET A 37 2.35 16.48 -5.36
C MET A 37 1.93 15.98 -3.97
N ASP A 38 2.81 16.08 -2.97
CA ASP A 38 2.52 15.68 -1.59
C ASP A 38 1.32 16.46 -1.03
N LYS A 39 1.22 17.76 -1.30
CA LYS A 39 0.05 18.57 -0.91
C LYS A 39 -1.23 18.14 -1.63
N GLN A 40 -1.14 17.86 -2.93
CA GLN A 40 -2.28 17.42 -3.72
C GLN A 40 -2.81 16.06 -3.22
N TYR A 41 -1.93 15.07 -3.02
CA TYR A 41 -2.32 13.74 -2.56
C TYR A 41 -2.87 13.74 -1.13
N LYS A 42 -2.30 14.55 -0.22
CA LYS A 42 -2.88 14.77 1.11
C LYS A 42 -4.30 15.32 1.08
N THR A 43 -4.62 16.11 0.06
CA THR A 43 -5.95 16.72 -0.08
C THR A 43 -6.93 15.75 -0.75
N ALA A 44 -6.45 14.99 -1.75
CA ALA A 44 -7.27 14.05 -2.52
C ALA A 44 -7.56 12.74 -1.77
N HIS A 45 -6.64 12.27 -0.93
CA HIS A 45 -6.76 11.01 -0.21
C HIS A 45 -6.68 11.23 1.30
N TYR A 46 -7.80 11.02 2.00
CA TYR A 46 -7.84 11.09 3.46
C TYR A 46 -6.94 10.03 4.13
N ASP A 47 -6.74 8.89 3.46
CA ASP A 47 -5.94 7.75 3.89
C ASP A 47 -4.47 7.84 3.43
N TYR A 48 -4.01 9.00 2.94
CA TYR A 48 -2.63 9.19 2.48
C TYR A 48 -1.59 9.03 3.59
N LYS A 49 -0.61 8.14 3.37
CA LYS A 49 0.51 7.95 4.30
C LYS A 49 1.63 8.94 4.01
N LYS A 50 1.78 9.92 4.91
CA LYS A 50 2.81 10.97 4.82
C LYS A 50 4.21 10.38 4.66
N GLY A 51 5.00 10.98 3.76
CA GLY A 51 6.39 10.59 3.54
C GLY A 51 6.59 9.35 2.66
N THR A 52 5.52 8.78 2.10
CA THR A 52 5.61 7.61 1.20
C THR A 52 5.65 7.98 -0.28
N LEU A 53 5.51 9.25 -0.63
CA LEU A 53 5.62 9.71 -2.00
C LEU A 53 7.07 9.58 -2.49
N ASP A 54 7.25 8.72 -3.48
CA ASP A 54 8.47 8.57 -4.26
C ASP A 54 8.20 8.96 -5.72
N LEU A 55 9.13 9.69 -6.32
CA LEU A 55 9.07 10.12 -7.71
C LEU A 55 10.16 9.40 -8.51
N GLN A 56 9.73 8.41 -9.29
CA GLN A 56 10.58 7.56 -10.11
C GLN A 56 10.56 8.01 -11.58
N HIS A 57 11.61 7.64 -12.31
CA HIS A 57 11.74 7.88 -13.76
C HIS A 57 11.52 9.33 -14.20
N VAL A 58 11.90 10.30 -13.35
CA VAL A 58 11.73 11.72 -13.64
C VAL A 58 12.42 12.09 -14.96
N LYS A 59 11.64 12.56 -15.93
CA LYS A 59 12.12 13.05 -17.22
C LYS A 59 11.58 14.44 -17.50
N THR A 60 12.44 15.30 -18.00
CA THR A 60 12.04 16.63 -18.47
C THR A 60 11.84 16.57 -19.98
N PHE A 61 10.69 17.04 -20.43
CA PHE A 61 10.34 17.22 -21.84
C PHE A 61 10.25 18.71 -22.14
N ASN A 62 11.02 19.13 -23.13
CA ASN A 62 10.85 20.44 -23.75
C ASN A 62 9.97 20.23 -24.98
N LEU A 63 8.82 20.88 -25.00
CA LEU A 63 7.81 20.78 -26.05
C LEU A 63 8.09 21.82 -27.13
N ASP A 64 8.10 21.38 -28.39
CA ASP A 64 8.25 22.28 -29.55
C ASP A 64 7.02 23.17 -29.74
N LYS A 65 5.84 22.67 -29.32
CA LYS A 65 4.58 23.42 -29.30
C LYS A 65 4.13 23.63 -27.85
N PRO A 66 3.86 24.89 -27.43
CA PRO A 66 3.33 25.17 -26.11
C PRO A 66 1.99 24.48 -25.89
N ILE A 67 1.78 23.93 -24.69
CA ILE A 67 0.44 23.58 -24.22
C ILE A 67 -0.15 24.77 -23.44
N LYS A 68 -1.42 25.06 -23.66
CA LYS A 68 -2.16 26.10 -22.94
C LYS A 68 -2.79 25.50 -21.70
N VAL A 69 -2.40 25.99 -20.53
CA VAL A 69 -2.89 25.51 -19.24
C VAL A 69 -3.53 26.67 -18.51
N LYS A 70 -4.74 26.46 -17.97
CA LYS A 70 -5.43 27.50 -17.20
C LYS A 70 -4.83 27.63 -15.80
N LYS A 71 -4.29 28.81 -15.50
CA LYS A 71 -3.90 29.21 -14.13
C LYS A 71 -4.66 30.48 -13.75
N ASN A 72 -5.41 30.43 -12.65
CA ASN A 72 -6.21 31.55 -12.16
C ASN A 72 -7.11 32.19 -13.23
N GLY A 73 -7.73 31.36 -14.07
CA GLY A 73 -8.63 31.80 -15.15
C GLY A 73 -7.94 32.36 -16.41
N LYS A 74 -6.60 32.37 -16.46
CA LYS A 74 -5.83 32.80 -17.65
C LYS A 74 -5.14 31.62 -18.31
N ASP A 75 -5.15 31.58 -19.64
CA ASP A 75 -4.40 30.60 -20.42
C ASP A 75 -2.90 30.96 -20.37
N VAL A 76 -2.09 30.03 -19.88
CA VAL A 76 -0.63 30.18 -19.81
C VAL A 76 0.03 29.13 -20.70
N GLU A 77 0.94 29.58 -21.55
CA GLU A 77 1.72 28.72 -22.42
C GLU A 77 2.89 28.08 -21.66
N VAL A 78 2.92 26.74 -21.68
CA VAL A 78 3.91 25.90 -21.02
C VAL A 78 4.67 25.09 -22.07
N ASN A 79 6.00 25.28 -22.11
CA ASN A 79 6.89 24.58 -23.05
C ASN A 79 7.78 23.54 -22.35
N LYS A 80 7.84 23.54 -21.02
CA LYS A 80 8.63 22.59 -20.24
C LYS A 80 7.69 21.80 -19.35
N VAL A 81 7.72 20.48 -19.49
CA VAL A 81 6.92 19.54 -18.69
C VAL A 81 7.85 18.50 -18.08
N ILE A 82 7.74 18.29 -16.78
CA ILE A 82 8.46 17.23 -16.07
C ILE A 82 7.46 16.09 -15.86
N ALA A 83 7.73 14.94 -16.48
CA ALA A 83 6.99 13.72 -16.22
C ALA A 83 7.70 12.89 -15.15
N ALA A 84 6.95 12.27 -14.26
CA ALA A 84 7.46 11.29 -13.33
C ALA A 84 6.44 10.18 -13.12
N VAL A 85 6.88 9.06 -12.56
CA VAL A 85 6.00 8.05 -11.99
C VAL A 85 5.96 8.28 -10.49
N ALA A 86 4.84 8.78 -9.98
CA ALA A 86 4.58 8.90 -8.55
C ALA A 86 4.18 7.55 -7.99
N THR A 87 4.89 7.11 -6.96
CA THR A 87 4.52 5.96 -6.14
C THR A 87 4.19 6.47 -4.75
N PHE A 88 3.04 6.13 -4.20
CA PHE A 88 2.67 6.51 -2.83
C PHE A 88 1.81 5.45 -2.16
N LYS A 89 1.76 5.46 -0.83
CA LYS A 89 0.95 4.52 -0.06
C LYS A 89 -0.25 5.21 0.57
N THR A 90 -1.40 4.54 0.57
CA THR A 90 -2.52 4.88 1.44
C THR A 90 -2.74 3.78 2.47
N VAL A 91 -3.16 4.16 3.68
CA VAL A 91 -3.45 3.24 4.79
C VAL A 91 -4.82 3.56 5.34
N ARG A 92 -5.76 2.65 5.10
CA ARG A 92 -7.11 2.74 5.65
C ARG A 92 -7.21 1.87 6.90
N ASP A 93 -7.79 2.43 7.96
CA ASP A 93 -8.05 1.78 9.24
C ASP A 93 -6.81 1.07 9.85
N TYR A 94 -5.62 1.59 9.56
CA TYR A 94 -4.32 1.05 9.99
C TYR A 94 -3.93 -0.35 9.46
N ILE A 95 -4.82 -1.03 8.73
CA ILE A 95 -4.64 -2.42 8.29
C ILE A 95 -4.68 -2.60 6.77
N PHE A 96 -5.30 -1.68 6.03
CA PHE A 96 -5.39 -1.78 4.56
C PHE A 96 -4.37 -0.88 3.89
N TYR A 97 -3.23 -1.45 3.54
CA TYR A 97 -2.17 -0.76 2.82
C TYR A 97 -2.41 -0.90 1.31
N LYS A 98 -2.49 0.24 0.62
CA LYS A 98 -2.58 0.31 -0.84
C LYS A 98 -1.36 1.04 -1.38
N ASP A 99 -0.69 0.40 -2.33
CA ASP A 99 0.37 1.00 -3.11
C ASP A 99 -0.22 1.54 -4.41
N TRP A 100 -0.06 2.84 -4.61
CA TRP A 100 -0.46 3.54 -5.82
C TRP A 100 0.79 3.81 -6.65
N LYS A 101 0.69 3.51 -7.94
CA LYS A 101 1.69 3.87 -8.95
C LYS A 101 0.96 4.58 -10.08
N GLU A 102 1.24 5.87 -10.22
CA GLU A 102 0.58 6.75 -11.19
C GLU A 102 1.63 7.57 -11.94
N PHE A 103 1.35 7.89 -13.20
CA PHE A 103 2.17 8.84 -13.93
C PHE A 103 1.64 10.25 -13.68
N VAL A 104 2.55 11.20 -13.49
CA VAL A 104 2.23 12.59 -13.19
C VAL A 104 3.05 13.51 -14.06
N PHE A 105 2.42 14.60 -14.47
CA PHE A 105 3.03 15.65 -15.29
C PHE A 105 3.01 16.95 -14.52
N TYR A 106 4.15 17.62 -14.42
CA TYR A 106 4.31 18.85 -13.66
C TYR A 106 4.89 19.94 -14.57
N ALA A 107 4.26 21.10 -14.54
CA ALA A 107 4.69 22.27 -15.28
C ALA A 107 5.43 23.25 -14.36
N PRO A 108 6.77 23.28 -14.38
CA PRO A 108 7.57 24.10 -13.46
C PRO A 108 7.33 25.62 -13.60
N LYS A 109 6.95 26.09 -14.79
CA LYS A 109 6.64 27.51 -15.04
C LYS A 109 5.44 28.01 -14.25
N ILE A 110 4.46 27.13 -14.04
CA ILE A 110 3.20 27.45 -13.35
C ILE A 110 3.09 26.82 -11.97
N ASP A 111 4.09 26.03 -11.55
CA ASP A 111 4.11 25.30 -10.28
C ASP A 111 2.87 24.40 -10.09
N GLN A 112 2.39 23.78 -11.17
CA GLN A 112 1.12 23.06 -11.19
C GLN A 112 1.26 21.68 -11.84
N VAL A 113 0.49 20.73 -11.31
CA VAL A 113 0.29 19.40 -11.88
C VAL A 113 -0.69 19.51 -13.05
N LEU A 114 -0.30 18.98 -14.20
CA LEU A 114 -1.12 18.98 -15.41
C LEU A 114 -2.12 17.84 -15.35
N THR A 115 -3.34 18.10 -15.83
CA THR A 115 -4.35 17.05 -15.94
C THR A 115 -4.11 16.20 -17.18
N LEU A 116 -4.62 14.98 -17.19
CA LEU A 116 -4.58 14.10 -18.36
C LEU A 116 -5.10 14.78 -19.64
N GLY A 117 -6.15 15.60 -19.52
CA GLY A 117 -6.70 16.35 -20.66
C GLY A 117 -5.71 17.31 -21.30
N ASP A 118 -4.83 17.92 -20.52
CA ASP A 118 -3.84 18.90 -20.99
C ASP A 118 -2.67 18.24 -21.74
N VAL A 119 -2.32 17.02 -21.36
CA VAL A 119 -1.13 16.31 -21.87
C VAL A 119 -1.44 15.22 -22.92
N ASN A 120 -2.68 14.76 -23.03
CA ASN A 120 -3.06 13.71 -24.00
C ASN A 120 -2.83 14.08 -25.46
N ASN A 121 -2.78 15.38 -25.77
CA ASN A 121 -2.55 15.89 -27.13
C ASN A 121 -1.06 15.93 -27.52
N VAL A 122 -0.14 15.59 -26.61
CA VAL A 122 1.30 15.62 -26.84
C VAL A 122 1.82 14.20 -27.02
N GLY A 123 2.22 13.84 -28.25
CA GLY A 123 2.67 12.48 -28.59
C GLY A 123 3.78 11.95 -27.68
N VAL A 124 4.80 12.77 -27.39
CA VAL A 124 5.94 12.39 -26.53
C VAL A 124 5.51 12.05 -25.09
N LEU A 125 4.48 12.72 -24.57
CA LEU A 125 3.94 12.44 -23.23
C LEU A 125 3.07 11.18 -23.24
N LYS A 126 2.33 10.94 -24.33
CA LYS A 126 1.58 9.70 -24.53
C LYS A 126 2.50 8.49 -24.62
N ASP A 127 3.64 8.60 -25.31
CA ASP A 127 4.66 7.54 -25.38
C ASP A 127 5.26 7.26 -24.00
N TYR A 128 5.43 8.29 -23.17
CA TYR A 128 5.84 8.12 -21.79
C TYR A 128 4.79 7.35 -20.97
N GLN A 129 3.50 7.65 -21.13
CA GLN A 129 2.42 6.89 -20.46
C GLN A 129 2.43 5.42 -20.89
N ASN A 130 2.54 5.16 -22.19
CA ASN A 130 2.57 3.80 -22.73
C ASN A 130 3.78 2.99 -22.23
N LYS A 131 4.90 3.67 -21.96
CA LYS A 131 6.11 3.03 -21.44
C LYS A 131 6.01 2.62 -19.97
N TYR A 132 5.20 3.32 -19.17
CA TYR A 132 5.10 3.09 -17.73
C TYR A 132 3.66 2.82 -17.30
N ASN A 133 3.38 1.58 -16.90
CA ASN A 133 2.07 1.21 -16.39
C ASN A 133 1.76 1.88 -15.05
N SER A 134 0.57 2.47 -14.97
CA SER A 134 -0.07 2.75 -13.69
C SER A 134 -0.63 1.46 -13.10
N LYS A 135 -0.50 1.31 -11.78
CA LYS A 135 -1.03 0.15 -11.07
C LYS A 135 -1.40 0.56 -9.65
N VAL A 136 -2.53 0.03 -9.20
CA VAL A 136 -2.90 0.06 -7.79
C VAL A 136 -2.81 -1.36 -7.29
N SER A 137 -2.03 -1.59 -6.23
CA SER A 137 -1.94 -2.89 -5.58
C SER A 137 -2.30 -2.77 -4.11
N LEU A 138 -3.03 -3.78 -3.62
CA LEU A 138 -3.37 -3.91 -2.21
C LEU A 138 -2.36 -4.86 -1.57
N GLU A 139 -1.77 -4.49 -0.43
CA GLU A 139 -0.94 -5.42 0.33
C GLU A 139 -1.85 -6.50 0.92
N LEU A 140 -1.69 -7.74 0.45
CA LEU A 140 -2.52 -8.87 0.87
C LEU A 140 -2.13 -9.42 2.25
N GLY A 141 -0.94 -9.07 2.76
CA GLY A 141 -0.41 -9.58 4.03
C GLY A 141 -1.36 -9.40 5.22
N PRO A 142 -1.84 -8.17 5.50
CA PRO A 142 -2.78 -7.92 6.59
C PRO A 142 -4.10 -8.68 6.43
N ILE A 143 -4.61 -8.79 5.20
CA ILE A 143 -5.87 -9.50 4.89
C ILE A 143 -5.72 -11.00 5.16
N LEU A 144 -4.61 -11.60 4.69
CA LEU A 144 -4.28 -12.99 4.96
C LEU A 144 -4.08 -13.25 6.46
N GLY A 145 -3.49 -12.30 7.19
CA GLY A 145 -3.36 -12.36 8.64
C GLY A 145 -4.71 -12.43 9.36
N ILE A 146 -5.67 -11.58 8.97
CA ILE A 146 -7.03 -11.60 9.53
C ILE A 146 -7.73 -12.92 9.19
N LEU A 147 -7.62 -13.39 7.94
CA LEU A 147 -8.18 -14.69 7.54
C LEU A 147 -7.58 -15.85 8.32
N ALA A 148 -6.27 -15.82 8.59
CA ALA A 148 -5.62 -16.83 9.42
C ALA A 148 -6.15 -16.82 10.86
N LEU A 149 -6.37 -15.63 11.45
CA LEU A 149 -6.95 -15.51 12.80
C LEU A 149 -8.37 -16.09 12.89
N ILE A 150 -9.19 -15.92 11.84
CA ILE A 150 -10.54 -16.49 11.76
C ILE A 150 -10.51 -18.03 11.83
N ILE A 151 -9.42 -18.67 11.40
CA ILE A 151 -9.27 -20.13 11.45
C ILE A 151 -8.60 -20.57 12.77
N ILE A 152 -7.52 -19.88 13.16
CA ILE A 152 -6.71 -20.23 14.32
C ILE A 152 -7.51 -20.08 15.63
N ILE A 153 -8.27 -18.98 15.78
CA ILE A 153 -8.99 -18.70 17.02
C ILE A 153 -10.05 -19.79 17.31
N PRO A 154 -10.97 -20.14 16.39
CA PRO A 154 -11.91 -21.24 16.61
C PRO A 154 -11.22 -22.59 16.83
N ALA A 155 -10.13 -22.88 16.12
CA ALA A 155 -9.38 -24.12 16.33
C ALA A 155 -8.82 -24.22 17.77
N ILE A 156 -8.31 -23.11 18.32
CA ILE A 156 -7.86 -23.04 19.72
C ILE A 156 -9.05 -23.26 20.67
N PHE A 157 -10.19 -22.61 20.42
CA PHE A 157 -11.39 -22.82 21.23
C PHE A 157 -11.87 -24.27 21.20
N ILE A 158 -11.89 -24.92 20.03
CA ILE A 158 -12.25 -26.34 19.88
C ILE A 158 -11.25 -27.22 20.63
N PHE A 159 -9.95 -26.95 20.53
CA PHE A 159 -8.92 -27.71 21.24
C PHE A 159 -9.05 -27.59 22.76
N ILE A 160 -9.26 -26.37 23.27
CA ILE A 160 -9.52 -26.11 24.70
C ILE A 160 -10.81 -26.82 25.11
N TRP A 161 -11.89 -26.64 24.35
CA TRP A 161 -13.17 -27.30 24.62
C TRP A 161 -13.03 -28.81 24.66
N TYR A 162 -12.30 -29.42 23.72
CA TYR A 162 -12.04 -30.86 23.70
C TYR A 162 -11.31 -31.33 24.96
N LYS A 163 -10.31 -30.56 25.42
CA LYS A 163 -9.54 -30.88 26.64
C LYS A 163 -10.36 -30.74 27.93
N TYR A 164 -11.23 -29.73 28.01
CA TYR A 164 -12.02 -29.42 29.20
C TYR A 164 -13.49 -29.87 29.09
N ARG A 165 -13.80 -30.69 28.09
CA ARG A 165 -15.15 -31.23 27.92
C ARG A 165 -15.46 -32.12 29.11
N TYR A 166 -16.47 -31.74 29.89
CA TYR A 166 -17.06 -32.61 30.89
C TYR A 166 -17.66 -33.84 30.18
N SER A 167 -17.02 -34.99 30.32
CA SER A 167 -17.60 -36.26 29.94
C SER A 167 -18.45 -36.76 31.09
N VAL A 168 -19.77 -36.78 30.93
CA VAL A 168 -20.69 -37.37 31.93
C VAL A 168 -20.32 -38.83 32.21
N LEU A 169 -19.81 -39.54 31.20
CA LEU A 169 -19.30 -40.91 31.34
C LEU A 169 -18.00 -40.97 32.15
N GLY A 170 -17.05 -40.06 31.90
CA GLY A 170 -15.81 -39.96 32.67
C GLY A 170 -16.09 -39.63 34.14
N TYR A 171 -16.97 -38.67 34.39
CA TYR A 171 -17.42 -38.32 35.74
C TYR A 171 -18.10 -39.50 36.47
N LYS A 172 -18.95 -40.27 35.77
CA LYS A 172 -19.58 -41.47 36.33
C LYS A 172 -18.55 -42.58 36.61
N LEU A 173 -17.56 -42.77 35.74
CA LEU A 173 -16.44 -43.70 35.96
C LEU A 173 -15.61 -43.29 37.19
N ASP A 174 -15.19 -42.02 37.27
CA ASP A 174 -14.28 -41.54 38.31
C ASP A 174 -14.93 -41.53 39.71
N ASN A 175 -16.25 -41.42 39.79
CA ASN A 175 -17.00 -41.41 41.05
C ASN A 175 -17.72 -42.74 41.37
N ASN A 176 -17.46 -43.81 40.61
CA ASN A 176 -18.13 -45.11 40.80
C ASN A 176 -19.68 -45.03 40.76
N LEU A 177 -20.22 -44.13 39.93
CA LEU A 177 -21.66 -43.93 39.74
C LEU A 177 -22.18 -44.64 38.48
N ILE A 178 -21.49 -45.69 38.04
CA ILE A 178 -21.99 -46.54 36.96
C ILE A 178 -23.07 -47.43 37.55
N ASP A 179 -24.31 -47.24 37.09
CA ASP A 179 -25.41 -48.13 37.39
C ASP A 179 -25.07 -49.52 36.82
N ASP A 180 -24.75 -50.46 37.71
CA ASP A 180 -24.57 -51.87 37.37
C ASP A 180 -25.96 -52.45 37.06
N PRO A 181 -26.25 -52.86 35.81
CA PRO A 181 -27.54 -53.43 35.47
C PRO A 181 -27.81 -54.79 36.15
N ASN A 182 -26.85 -55.34 36.91
CA ASN A 182 -26.97 -56.62 37.62
C ASN A 182 -26.94 -56.50 39.16
N LYS A 183 -27.17 -55.31 39.73
CA LYS A 183 -27.43 -55.13 41.17
C LYS A 183 -28.87 -54.79 41.47
#